data_AF-A0A397SNE6-F1
#
_entry.id   AF-A0A397SNE6-F1
#
_cell.length_a   1.000
_cell.length_b   1.000
_cell.length_c   1.000
_cell.angle_alpha   90.00
_cell.angle_beta   90.00
_cell.angle_gamma   90.00
#
_symmetry.space_group_name_H-M   'P 1'
#
loop_
_entity.id
_entity.type
_entity.pdbx_description
1 polymer ?
#
loop_
_entity_poly.entity_id
_entity_poly.type
_entity_poly.pdbx_seq_one_letter_code
_entity_poly.pdbx_strand_id
1 'polypeptide(L)' 'VYYPSNDVNGTLFALNAETGENLFEFQTIGKLSCGPSIVNGVVYVGSGYGQMPNNKVYALAPTV' A
#
# COMPACT_ATOMS: atom_id res chain seq x y z
N VAL A 1 5.96 2.55 -9.41
CA VAL A 1 5.70 3.50 -8.31
C VAL A 1 4.65 2.91 -7.40
N TYR A 2 4.80 3.01 -6.08
CA TYR A 2 3.78 2.58 -5.13
C TYR A 2 3.12 3.79 -4.49
N TYR A 3 1.79 3.83 -4.45
CA TYR A 3 1.05 4.98 -3.94
C TYR A 3 -0.15 4.53 -3.07
N PRO A 4 -0.22 4.93 -1.80
CA PRO A 4 -1.37 4.67 -0.94
C PRO A 4 -2.52 5.65 -1.23
N SER A 5 -3.73 5.14 -1.30
CA SER A 5 -4.94 5.95 -1.43
C SER A 5 -5.17 6.82 -0.19
N ASN A 6 -5.84 7.97 -0.37
CA ASN A 6 -6.23 8.85 0.73
C ASN A 6 -7.72 8.67 1.07
N ASP A 7 -8.12 7.43 1.37
CA ASP A 7 -9.46 7.08 1.83
C ASP A 7 -9.45 6.16 3.05
N VAL A 8 -10.62 5.92 3.63
CA VAL A 8 -10.77 5.19 4.90
C VAL A 8 -10.57 3.68 4.78
N ASN A 9 -10.76 3.12 3.58
CA ASN A 9 -10.59 1.69 3.33
C ASN A 9 -9.13 1.37 3.00
N GLY A 10 -8.44 2.28 2.33
CA GLY A 10 -7.00 2.21 2.09
C GLY A 10 -6.62 1.17 1.04
N THR A 11 -6.25 1.63 -0.14
CA THR A 11 -5.75 0.81 -1.26
C THR A 11 -4.33 1.21 -1.57
N LEU A 12 -3.42 0.24 -1.67
CA LEU A 12 -2.09 0.46 -2.22
C LEU A 12 -2.13 0.19 -3.73
N PHE A 13 -1.79 1.20 -4.53
CA PHE A 13 -1.64 1.08 -5.97
C PHE A 13 -0.18 0.84 -6.33
N ALA A 14 0.06 -0.03 -7.30
CA ALA A 14 1.32 -0.14 -8.00
C ALA A 14 1.13 0.33 -9.44
N LEU A 15 1.89 1.34 -9.82
CA LEU A 15 1.82 1.97 -11.13
C LEU A 15 3.11 1.72 -11.92
N ASN A 16 2.98 1.55 -13.23
CA ASN A 16 4.10 1.69 -14.14
C ASN A 16 4.68 3.11 -13.97
N ALA A 17 6.00 3.21 -13.77
CA ALA A 17 6.65 4.48 -13.47
C ALA A 17 6.72 5.42 -14.68
N GLU A 18 6.70 4.86 -15.89
CA GLU A 18 6.81 5.61 -17.15
C GLU A 18 5.42 6.00 -17.68
N THR A 19 4.48 5.05 -17.68
CA THR A 19 3.16 5.24 -18.31
C THR A 19 2.07 5.66 -17.33
N GLY A 20 2.28 5.45 -16.03
CA GLY A 20 1.25 5.63 -15.01
C GLY A 20 0.15 4.56 -15.01
N GLU A 21 0.27 3.53 -15.86
CA GLU A 21 -0.69 2.43 -15.91
C GLU A 21 -0.74 1.66 -14.59
N ASN A 22 -1.93 1.24 -14.20
CA ASN A 22 -2.14 0.44 -13.01
C ASN A 22 -1.66 -1.00 -13.24
N LEU A 23 -0.68 -1.44 -12.48
CA LEU A 23 -0.11 -2.79 -12.53
C LEU A 23 -0.85 -3.73 -11.57
N PHE A 24 -1.10 -3.27 -10.34
CA PHE A 24 -1.94 -3.99 -9.39
C PHE A 24 -2.45 -3.08 -8.27
N GLU A 25 -3.48 -3.56 -7.58
CA GLU A 25 -4.05 -2.95 -6.39
C GLU A 25 -4.08 -3.94 -5.23
N PHE A 26 -3.79 -3.44 -4.03
CA PHE A 26 -3.96 -4.19 -2.80
C PHE A 26 -4.85 -3.40 -1.84
N GLN A 27 -6.09 -3.86 -1.70
CA GLN A 27 -7.05 -3.26 -0.78
C GLN A 27 -6.83 -3.79 0.64
N THR A 28 -6.68 -2.87 1.58
CA THR A 28 -6.72 -3.17 3.01
C THR A 28 -8.12 -2.92 3.56
N ILE A 29 -8.30 -3.01 4.88
CA ILE A 29 -9.57 -2.67 5.55
C ILE A 29 -9.40 -1.46 6.49
N GLY A 30 -8.44 -0.58 6.20
CA GLY A 30 -8.18 0.62 6.98
C GLY A 30 -7.22 1.60 6.30
N LYS A 31 -7.32 2.89 6.62
CA LYS A 31 -6.54 3.96 6.00
C LYS A 31 -5.03 3.72 6.01
N LEU A 32 -4.39 4.05 4.89
CA LEU A 32 -2.95 4.06 4.69
C LEU A 32 -2.43 5.50 4.87
N SER A 33 -2.12 5.91 6.11
CA SER A 33 -1.77 7.32 6.40
C SER A 33 -0.30 7.69 6.13
N CYS A 34 0.55 6.71 5.83
CA CYS A 34 1.96 6.93 5.55
C CYS A 34 2.37 6.31 4.21
N GLY A 35 3.45 6.83 3.63
CA GLY A 35 4.04 6.25 2.43
C GLY A 35 4.61 4.85 2.69
N PRO A 36 4.68 3.99 1.65
CA PRO A 36 5.28 2.67 1.77
C PRO A 36 6.80 2.75 1.98
N SER A 37 7.37 1.74 2.63
CA SER A 37 8.81 1.49 2.68
C SER A 37 9.16 0.27 1.82
N ILE A 38 10.30 0.30 1.13
CA ILE A 38 10.69 -0.77 0.21
C ILE A 38 12.09 -1.26 0.56
N VAL A 39 12.24 -2.56 0.80
CA VAL A 39 13.54 -3.22 1.02
C VAL A 39 13.54 -4.59 0.35
N ASN A 40 14.61 -4.91 -0.38
CA ASN A 40 14.79 -6.18 -1.09
C ASN A 40 13.58 -6.59 -1.96
N GLY A 41 12.96 -5.62 -2.64
CA GLY A 41 11.79 -5.85 -3.48
C GLY A 41 10.46 -6.02 -2.74
N VAL A 42 10.46 -6.04 -1.40
CA VAL A 42 9.25 -6.15 -0.58
C VAL A 42 8.73 -4.77 -0.21
N VAL A 43 7.43 -4.56 -0.39
CA VAL A 43 6.74 -3.31 0.00
C VAL A 43 6.08 -3.48 1.35
N TYR A 44 6.36 -2.55 2.26
CA TYR A 44 5.81 -2.49 3.60
C TYR A 44 4.87 -1.30 3.72
N VAL A 45 3.65 -1.54 4.18
CA VAL A 45 2.66 -0.50 4.40
C VAL A 45 1.87 -0.76 5.68
N GLY A 46 1.76 0.26 6.53
CA GLY A 46 0.90 0.24 7.71
C GLY A 46 -0.53 0.64 7.34
N SER A 47 -1.50 -0.01 7.97
CA SER A 47 -2.93 0.31 7.92
C SER A 47 -3.43 0.56 9.35
N GLY A 48 -4.46 1.40 9.49
CA GLY A 48 -5.09 1.66 10.78
C GLY A 48 -4.24 2.50 11.72
N TYR A 49 -4.15 3.80 11.45
CA TYR A 49 -3.43 4.76 12.28
C TYR A 49 -4.35 5.45 13.29
N GLY A 50 -3.84 5.75 14.48
CA GLY A 50 -4.60 6.41 15.54
C GLY A 50 -5.77 5.56 16.00
N GLN A 51 -7.00 6.10 15.89
CA GLN A 51 -8.24 5.39 16.25
C GLN A 51 -8.84 4.59 15.07
N MET A 52 -8.18 4.54 13.91
CA MET A 52 -8.71 3.84 12.75
C MET A 52 -8.50 2.32 12.88
N PRO A 53 -9.46 1.50 12.40
CA PRO A 53 -9.37 0.05 12.47
C PRO A 53 -8.22 -0.48 11.61
N ASN A 54 -7.89 -1.76 11.77
CA ASN A 54 -6.89 -2.48 10.98
C ASN A 54 -5.42 -2.14 11.26
N ASN A 55 -5.08 -1.90 12.54
CA ASN A 55 -3.72 -1.67 13.08
C ASN A 55 -2.74 -2.81 12.76
N LYS A 56 -2.34 -2.92 11.50
CA LYS A 56 -1.55 -4.00 10.92
C LYS A 56 -0.51 -3.42 9.97
N VAL A 57 0.59 -4.15 9.82
CA VAL A 57 1.58 -3.91 8.76
C VAL A 57 1.46 -5.06 7.76
N TYR A 58 1.37 -4.70 6.48
CA TYR A 58 1.37 -5.63 5.36
C TYR A 58 2.74 -5.65 4.70
N ALA A 59 3.18 -6.84 4.28
CA ALA A 59 4.36 -7.04 3.46
C ALA A 59 3.93 -7.68 2.14
N LEU A 60 4.17 -6.98 1.03
CA LEU A 60 3.86 -7.45 -0.32
C LEU A 60 5.16 -7.81 -1.03
N ALA A 61 5.37 -9.10 -1.23
CA ALA A 61 6.50 -9.61 -2.00
C ALA A 61 6.08 -9.85 -3.45
N PRO A 62 6.97 -9.61 -4.43
CA PRO A 62 6.74 -10.08 -5.78
C PRO A 62 6.59 -11.60 -5.76
N THR A 63 5.51 -12.11 -6.37
CA THR A 63 5.41 -13.53 -6.70
C THR A 63 6.50 -13.86 -7.71
N VAL A 64 7.33 -14.85 -7.36
CA VAL A 64 8.34 -15.44 -8.26
C VAL A 64 7.65 -16.13 -9.43
#